data_AF-A0A9D6JJD4-F1
#
_entry.id   AF-A0A9D6JJD4-F1
#
_cell.length_a   1.000
_cell.length_b   1.000
_cell.length_c   1.000
_cell.angle_alpha   90.00
_cell.angle_beta   90.00
_cell.angle_gamma   90.00
#
_symmetry.space_group_name_H-M   'P 1'
#
loop_
_entity.id
_entity.type
_entity.pdbx_description
1 polymer ?
#
loop_
_entity_poly.entity_id
_entity_poly.type
_entity_poly.pdbx_seq_one_letter_code
_entity_poly.pdbx_strand_id
1 'polypeptide(L)'
;MFNKVSVAIAAALFSSTAFAIAPNVAPDIEIFMSGASAQDNGIAALFTDLCVAGTTDVYKDGVVPAPTGSSHFAYYCTMDVTQVTDGSGVGAGMQDWIAAHPGVNPNVLFHKRAAGGSAQGVNPVIDETAIAHMVINNGNCTETAAGSRLWACNITNAGNTVNVVSDAGVSDVNPEMFVGDNVPAGFGPINASVVAAKMTVVPGAALVFGIPVSLPMYNALQLAQGKTVGAIDEANMPSLSKAEVASIMAGKVKNWNQFKAGPAGQGLRDYVVALGGVAPSSNLVNICRRVNGSGTQAQMNAKFMNYPCTAGALAPTVTSNTFTGPVVTLNSSSGNVDTCLNTAATNNRWAVGLQALEKNFLVGGAYPLAYRFVKIDGVAR
;
A
#
# COMPACT_ATOMS: atom_id res chain seq x y z
N MET A 1 -8.48 31.76 -3.06
CA MET A 1 -7.14 32.20 -2.62
C MET A 1 -6.45 30.97 -2.08
N PHE A 2 -5.44 30.46 -2.80
CA PHE A 2 -4.71 29.25 -2.43
C PHE A 2 -3.65 29.61 -1.39
N ASN A 3 -3.76 29.10 -0.17
CA ASN A 3 -2.69 29.20 0.80
C ASN A 3 -1.91 27.88 0.80
N LYS A 4 -0.82 27.88 0.04
CA LYS A 4 0.27 26.91 0.16
C LYS A 4 1.05 27.25 1.43
N VAL A 5 1.30 26.26 2.29
CA VAL A 5 2.29 26.39 3.37
C VAL A 5 3.56 25.69 2.91
N SER A 6 4.53 26.50 2.50
CA SER A 6 5.95 26.15 2.47
C SER A 6 6.55 26.72 3.75
N VAL A 7 7.25 25.92 4.56
CA VAL A 7 8.06 26.45 5.66
C VAL A 7 9.47 25.90 5.58
N ALA A 8 10.40 26.86 5.49
CA ALA A 8 11.83 26.70 5.53
C ALA A 8 12.29 26.32 6.95
N ILE A 9 13.25 25.40 7.03
CA ILE A 9 13.91 25.02 8.27
C ILE A 9 14.93 26.11 8.61
N ALA A 10 14.66 26.88 9.66
CA ALA A 10 15.67 27.61 10.40
C ALA A 10 16.10 26.74 11.59
N ALA A 11 17.39 26.43 11.65
CA ALA A 11 17.99 25.67 12.74
C ALA A 11 17.99 26.48 14.05
N ALA A 12 17.39 25.91 15.09
CA ALA A 12 17.64 26.29 16.48
C ALA A 12 17.84 25.00 17.29
N LEU A 13 19.10 24.79 17.72
CA LEU A 13 19.50 23.74 18.64
C LEU A 13 19.04 24.11 20.05
N PHE A 14 18.00 23.44 20.54
CA PHE A 14 17.79 23.22 21.97
C PHE A 14 17.33 21.77 22.16
N SER A 15 18.17 20.96 22.79
CA SER A 15 17.84 19.62 23.26
C SER A 15 16.92 19.73 24.48
N SER A 16 15.62 19.62 24.29
CA SER A 16 14.70 19.26 25.37
C SER A 16 14.55 17.73 25.43
N THR A 17 14.51 17.20 26.65
CA THR A 17 14.16 15.81 26.94
C THR A 17 12.78 15.52 26.36
N ALA A 18 12.71 14.74 25.27
CA ALA A 18 11.46 14.39 24.63
C ALA A 18 10.61 13.54 25.57
N PHE A 19 9.40 14.00 25.88
CA PHE A 19 8.38 13.23 26.58
C PHE A 19 7.89 12.13 25.64
N ALA A 20 8.52 10.96 25.72
CA ALA A 20 8.07 9.75 25.06
C ALA A 20 6.86 9.18 25.80
N ILE A 21 5.85 8.70 25.06
CA ILE A 21 4.76 7.95 25.66
C ILE A 21 5.07 6.47 25.46
N ALA A 22 5.84 5.96 26.42
CA ALA A 22 6.30 4.58 26.41
C ALA A 22 5.13 3.58 26.49
N PRO A 23 5.29 2.33 26.02
CA PRO A 23 4.23 1.31 25.98
C PRO A 23 3.64 0.88 27.34
N ASN A 24 4.04 1.53 28.43
CA ASN A 24 3.50 1.36 29.78
C ASN A 24 2.61 2.53 30.26
N VAL A 25 2.44 3.57 29.44
CA VAL A 25 1.51 4.67 29.73
C VAL A 25 0.15 4.31 29.15
N ALA A 26 -0.91 4.50 29.94
CA ALA A 26 -2.27 4.26 29.50
C ALA A 26 -2.73 5.38 28.55
N PRO A 27 -3.33 5.06 27.39
CA PRO A 27 -3.92 6.07 26.52
C PRO A 27 -5.18 6.65 27.16
N ASP A 28 -5.42 7.94 26.91
CA ASP A 28 -6.70 8.60 27.22
C ASP A 28 -7.76 8.20 26.17
N ILE A 29 -7.31 7.98 24.93
CA ILE A 29 -8.15 7.60 23.79
C ILE A 29 -7.44 6.50 22.99
N GLU A 30 -8.14 5.44 22.67
CA GLU A 30 -7.68 4.36 21.79
C GLU A 30 -8.57 4.30 20.54
N ILE A 31 -7.98 4.21 19.35
CA ILE A 31 -8.69 4.19 18.08
C ILE A 31 -8.23 3.00 17.26
N PHE A 32 -9.16 2.21 16.74
CA PHE A 32 -8.90 1.03 15.92
C PHE A 32 -9.34 1.24 14.48
N MET A 33 -8.39 1.36 13.56
CA MET A 33 -8.66 1.43 12.13
C MET A 33 -8.17 0.18 11.39
N SER A 34 -8.90 -0.23 10.36
CA SER A 34 -8.49 -1.33 9.49
C SER A 34 -8.59 -0.97 8.02
N GLY A 35 -7.88 -1.71 7.16
CA GLY A 35 -8.05 -1.63 5.72
C GLY A 35 -6.77 -1.35 4.93
N ALA A 36 -6.90 -0.55 3.88
CA ALA A 36 -5.90 -0.35 2.84
C ALA A 36 -4.50 -0.06 3.41
N SER A 37 -3.49 -0.74 2.88
CA SER A 37 -2.07 -0.53 3.22
C SER A 37 -1.37 0.47 2.30
N ALA A 38 -2.06 0.92 1.24
CA ALA A 38 -1.51 1.92 0.34
C ALA A 38 -1.54 3.31 1.00
N GLN A 39 -2.58 3.57 1.80
CA GLN A 39 -2.80 4.83 2.51
C GLN A 39 -1.97 4.98 3.78
N ASP A 40 -1.19 3.96 4.17
CA ASP A 40 -0.49 3.93 5.46
C ASP A 40 0.46 5.12 5.63
N ASN A 41 1.21 5.51 4.58
CA ASN A 41 2.11 6.67 4.64
C ASN A 41 1.34 7.99 4.82
N GLY A 42 0.22 8.16 4.12
CA GLY A 42 -0.63 9.34 4.25
C GLY A 42 -1.30 9.43 5.63
N ILE A 43 -1.78 8.29 6.15
CA ILE A 43 -2.34 8.17 7.51
C ILE A 43 -1.26 8.48 8.54
N ALA A 44 -0.04 7.97 8.36
CA ALA A 44 1.09 8.24 9.23
C ALA A 44 1.40 9.74 9.32
N ALA A 45 1.48 10.41 8.16
CA ALA A 45 1.72 11.84 8.08
C ALA A 45 0.60 12.63 8.76
N LEU A 46 -0.66 12.32 8.41
CA LEU A 46 -1.82 12.99 9.00
C LEU A 46 -1.86 12.85 10.52
N PHE A 47 -1.65 11.64 11.05
CA PHE A 47 -1.66 11.43 12.49
C PHE A 47 -0.51 12.19 13.17
N THR A 48 0.69 12.15 12.57
CA THR A 48 1.87 12.85 13.12
C THR A 48 1.68 14.37 13.12
N ASP A 49 1.01 14.94 12.12
CA ASP A 49 0.70 16.37 12.05
C ASP A 49 -0.28 16.83 13.14
N LEU A 50 -1.10 15.92 13.68
CA LEU A 50 -2.00 16.19 14.80
C LEU A 50 -1.30 16.06 16.17
N CYS A 51 -0.06 15.56 16.21
CA CYS A 51 0.66 15.36 17.46
C CYS A 51 1.44 16.61 17.87
N VAL A 52 1.57 16.84 19.18
CA VAL A 52 2.56 17.76 19.71
C VAL A 52 3.96 17.29 19.26
N ALA A 53 4.75 18.22 18.73
CA ALA A 53 6.07 17.90 18.18
C ALA A 53 6.95 17.18 19.21
N GLY A 54 7.59 16.08 18.78
CA GLY A 54 8.42 15.28 19.68
C GLY A 54 7.60 14.56 20.75
N THR A 55 6.37 14.14 20.46
CA THR A 55 5.57 13.23 21.32
C THR A 55 5.13 11.94 20.63
N THR A 56 5.48 11.73 19.35
CA THR A 56 5.07 10.54 18.59
C THR A 56 6.01 9.34 18.77
N ASP A 57 5.43 8.22 19.17
CA ASP A 57 6.02 6.88 19.15
C ASP A 57 5.37 6.05 18.03
N VAL A 58 6.19 5.29 17.29
CA VAL A 58 5.77 4.48 16.14
C VAL A 58 5.99 3.01 16.46
N TYR A 59 4.94 2.20 16.42
CA TYR A 59 4.97 0.77 16.69
C TYR A 59 4.73 0.00 15.42
N LYS A 60 5.56 -1.01 15.13
CA LYS A 60 5.46 -1.83 13.91
C LYS A 60 5.56 -3.30 14.26
N ASP A 61 4.77 -4.15 13.60
CA ASP A 61 4.91 -5.59 13.76
C ASP A 61 6.27 -6.11 13.24
N GLY A 62 6.89 -6.99 14.01
CA GLY A 62 8.27 -7.44 13.83
C GLY A 62 8.45 -8.80 13.14
N VAL A 63 7.42 -9.36 12.48
CA VAL A 63 7.47 -10.76 12.02
C VAL A 63 7.90 -10.90 10.56
N VAL A 64 9.16 -11.29 10.38
CA VAL A 64 9.72 -11.94 9.19
C VAL A 64 8.94 -13.24 8.92
N PRO A 65 8.52 -13.56 7.67
CA PRO A 65 9.14 -13.17 6.39
C PRO A 65 8.54 -11.94 5.70
N ALA A 66 7.64 -11.20 6.34
CA ALA A 66 7.10 -9.97 5.78
C ALA A 66 7.95 -8.76 6.21
N PRO A 67 8.01 -7.66 5.42
CA PRO A 67 8.67 -6.44 5.87
C PRO A 67 8.01 -5.94 7.16
N THR A 68 8.81 -5.51 8.13
CA THR A 68 8.37 -4.94 9.41
C THR A 68 7.34 -3.84 9.21
N GLY A 69 6.23 -3.87 9.96
CA GLY A 69 5.14 -2.89 9.87
C GLY A 69 4.20 -3.07 8.68
N SER A 70 4.17 -4.26 8.06
CA SER A 70 3.38 -4.49 6.84
C SER A 70 1.97 -5.03 7.09
N SER A 71 1.69 -5.54 8.29
CA SER A 71 0.36 -6.07 8.65
C SER A 71 -0.28 -5.26 9.76
N HIS A 72 0.51 -4.77 10.72
CA HIS A 72 0.07 -3.93 11.83
C HIS A 72 1.06 -2.82 12.13
N PHE A 73 0.51 -1.65 12.48
CA PHE A 73 1.27 -0.56 13.07
C PHE A 73 0.38 0.24 14.02
N ALA A 74 1.00 0.98 14.91
CA ALA A 74 0.32 1.94 15.75
C ALA A 74 1.13 3.22 15.91
N TYR A 75 0.44 4.32 16.19
CA TYR A 75 1.03 5.59 16.56
C TYR A 75 0.52 5.99 17.93
N TYR A 76 1.40 6.40 18.82
CA TYR A 76 1.02 6.92 20.12
C TYR A 76 1.62 8.31 20.30
N CYS A 77 0.80 9.31 20.61
CA CYS A 77 1.30 10.64 20.88
C CYS A 77 0.38 11.46 21.77
N THR A 78 0.88 12.58 22.27
CA THR A 78 0.05 13.63 22.85
C THR A 78 -0.52 14.44 21.69
N MET A 79 -1.83 14.36 21.48
CA MET A 79 -2.51 15.07 20.40
C MET A 79 -2.64 16.55 20.74
N ASP A 80 -2.30 17.42 19.79
CA ASP A 80 -2.55 18.85 19.90
C ASP A 80 -4.01 19.15 19.54
N VAL A 81 -4.85 19.34 20.57
CA VAL A 81 -6.29 19.59 20.36
C VAL A 81 -6.56 20.89 19.60
N THR A 82 -5.60 21.79 19.49
CA THR A 82 -5.76 23.01 18.69
C THR A 82 -5.74 22.73 17.18
N GLN A 83 -5.19 21.58 16.76
CA GLN A 83 -5.26 21.11 15.37
C GLN A 83 -6.62 20.45 15.06
N VAL A 84 -7.39 20.10 16.09
CA VAL A 84 -8.72 19.48 15.98
C VAL A 84 -9.78 20.59 16.01
N THR A 85 -10.14 21.10 14.84
CA THR A 85 -11.09 22.23 14.68
C THR A 85 -12.50 21.78 14.30
N ASP A 86 -13.51 22.60 14.57
CA ASP A 86 -14.86 22.36 14.07
C ASP A 86 -14.88 22.34 12.53
N GLY A 87 -15.47 21.28 11.96
CA GLY A 87 -15.45 21.02 10.52
C GLY A 87 -14.27 20.16 10.03
N SER A 88 -13.38 19.72 10.92
CA SER A 88 -12.33 18.72 10.62
C SER A 88 -12.84 17.30 10.33
N GLY A 89 -14.16 17.08 10.38
CA GLY A 89 -14.77 15.76 10.22
C GLY A 89 -14.57 14.84 11.42
N VAL A 90 -14.04 15.36 12.52
CA VAL A 90 -13.85 14.64 13.76
C VAL A 90 -15.20 14.38 14.42
N GLY A 91 -15.48 13.12 14.73
CA GLY A 91 -16.78 12.69 15.25
C GLY A 91 -17.10 13.31 16.61
N ALA A 92 -18.40 13.37 16.93
CA ALA A 92 -18.92 13.99 18.16
C ALA A 92 -18.17 13.54 19.42
N GLY A 93 -17.74 12.28 19.51
CA GLY A 93 -17.02 11.76 20.68
C GLY A 93 -15.71 12.49 21.02
N MET A 94 -14.91 12.90 20.04
CA MET A 94 -13.68 13.67 20.33
C MET A 94 -14.00 15.13 20.64
N GLN A 95 -15.02 15.71 19.99
CA GLN A 95 -15.48 17.06 20.33
C GLN A 95 -16.04 17.10 21.77
N ASP A 96 -16.81 16.09 22.17
CA ASP A 96 -17.34 15.92 23.53
C ASP A 96 -16.20 15.73 24.54
N TRP A 97 -15.16 14.97 24.19
CA TRP A 97 -13.98 14.81 25.05
C TRP A 97 -13.26 16.14 25.26
N ILE A 98 -13.02 16.92 24.19
CA ILE A 98 -12.37 18.23 24.25
C ILE A 98 -13.20 19.21 25.10
N ALA A 99 -14.52 19.20 24.93
CA ALA A 99 -15.41 20.04 25.72
C ALA A 99 -15.40 19.68 27.22
N ALA A 100 -15.29 18.38 27.54
CA ALA A 100 -15.18 17.91 28.92
C ALA A 100 -13.81 18.17 29.57
N HIS A 101 -12.75 18.36 28.76
CA HIS A 101 -11.37 18.56 29.23
C HIS A 101 -10.73 19.83 28.62
N PRO A 102 -11.26 21.02 28.95
CA PRO A 102 -10.83 22.26 28.32
C PRO A 102 -9.34 22.55 28.58
N GLY A 103 -8.58 22.75 27.50
CA GLY A 103 -7.14 23.07 27.57
C GLY A 103 -6.23 21.88 27.83
N VAL A 104 -6.74 20.64 27.75
CA VAL A 104 -5.96 19.42 27.96
C VAL A 104 -5.73 18.71 26.63
N ASN A 105 -4.48 18.30 26.38
CA ASN A 105 -4.11 17.47 25.24
C ASN A 105 -4.17 15.97 25.64
N PRO A 106 -4.97 15.12 24.95
CA PRO A 106 -5.05 13.70 25.25
C PRO A 106 -3.84 12.94 24.71
N ASN A 107 -3.46 11.87 25.39
CA ASN A 107 -2.59 10.84 24.84
C ASN A 107 -3.44 9.87 24.01
N VAL A 108 -3.22 9.84 22.70
CA VAL A 108 -4.04 9.07 21.75
C VAL A 108 -3.23 7.93 21.16
N LEU A 109 -3.69 6.71 21.36
CA LEU A 109 -3.13 5.51 20.75
C LEU A 109 -3.98 5.09 19.54
N PHE A 110 -3.41 5.19 18.35
CA PHE A 110 -4.05 4.83 17.10
C PHE A 110 -3.49 3.50 16.59
N HIS A 111 -4.35 2.47 16.54
CA HIS A 111 -4.05 1.17 15.96
C HIS A 111 -4.48 1.12 14.51
N LYS A 112 -3.60 0.60 13.65
CA LYS A 112 -3.93 0.31 12.26
C LYS A 112 -3.57 -1.11 11.88
N ARG A 113 -4.58 -1.82 11.39
CA ARG A 113 -4.45 -3.11 10.72
C ARG A 113 -4.46 -2.93 9.20
N ALA A 114 -3.34 -3.28 8.57
CA ALA A 114 -3.17 -3.30 7.11
C ALA A 114 -3.35 -4.71 6.51
N ALA A 115 -3.28 -5.75 7.34
CA ALA A 115 -3.47 -7.14 6.93
C ALA A 115 -4.79 -7.34 6.19
N GLY A 116 -4.75 -8.01 5.03
CA GLY A 116 -5.94 -8.33 4.21
C GLY A 116 -6.46 -7.19 3.33
N GLY A 117 -5.90 -5.98 3.45
CA GLY A 117 -6.19 -4.86 2.54
C GLY A 117 -7.53 -4.19 2.74
N SER A 118 -7.94 -3.40 1.75
CA SER A 118 -9.07 -2.45 1.84
C SER A 118 -10.42 -3.07 2.22
N ALA A 119 -10.71 -4.30 1.82
CA ALA A 119 -11.95 -4.98 2.21
C ALA A 119 -12.01 -5.22 3.72
N GLN A 120 -10.87 -5.32 4.42
CA GLN A 120 -10.84 -5.37 5.88
C GLN A 120 -11.19 -4.02 6.53
N GLY A 121 -11.10 -2.92 5.79
CA GLY A 121 -11.65 -1.61 6.19
C GLY A 121 -13.08 -1.40 5.71
N VAL A 122 -13.76 -2.44 5.22
CA VAL A 122 -15.15 -2.36 4.76
C VAL A 122 -15.97 -3.45 5.45
N ASN A 123 -15.72 -4.72 5.15
CA ASN A 123 -16.53 -5.83 5.66
C ASN A 123 -16.62 -5.86 7.19
N PRO A 124 -15.51 -5.84 7.96
CA PRO A 124 -15.58 -5.89 9.42
C PRO A 124 -16.27 -4.67 10.04
N VAL A 125 -16.23 -3.52 9.38
CA VAL A 125 -16.88 -2.29 9.84
C VAL A 125 -18.39 -2.36 9.58
N ILE A 126 -18.80 -2.79 8.38
CA ILE A 126 -20.22 -3.00 8.01
C ILE A 126 -20.87 -4.10 8.86
N ASP A 127 -20.13 -5.18 9.10
CA ASP A 127 -20.63 -6.37 9.78
C ASP A 127 -20.36 -6.34 11.29
N GLU A 128 -19.85 -5.22 11.82
CA GLU A 128 -19.49 -5.03 13.23
C GLU A 128 -18.69 -6.22 13.80
N THR A 129 -17.79 -6.76 12.98
CA THR A 129 -17.07 -7.99 13.28
C THR A 129 -15.70 -7.65 13.85
N ALA A 130 -15.41 -8.19 15.03
CA ALA A 130 -14.13 -7.99 15.68
C ALA A 130 -13.01 -8.70 14.91
N ILE A 131 -11.91 -7.99 14.67
CA ILE A 131 -10.72 -8.50 13.97
C ILE A 131 -9.46 -8.25 14.81
N ALA A 132 -8.45 -9.09 14.62
CA ALA A 132 -7.23 -9.04 15.41
C ALA A 132 -6.42 -7.78 15.12
N HIS A 133 -6.28 -6.89 16.12
CA HIS A 133 -5.38 -5.74 16.14
C HIS A 133 -4.17 -6.03 17.02
N MET A 134 -3.03 -5.41 16.71
CA MET A 134 -1.82 -5.53 17.51
C MET A 134 -2.02 -4.83 18.85
N VAL A 135 -1.73 -5.51 19.95
CA VAL A 135 -1.68 -4.92 21.29
C VAL A 135 -0.35 -4.20 21.45
N ILE A 136 -0.35 -3.04 22.10
CA ILE A 136 0.88 -2.31 22.47
C ILE A 136 1.10 -2.49 23.97
N ASN A 137 2.19 -3.15 24.36
CA ASN A 137 2.62 -3.22 25.76
C ASN A 137 4.13 -3.46 25.87
N ASN A 138 4.66 -3.27 27.08
CA ASN A 138 6.09 -3.43 27.36
C ASN A 138 6.59 -4.90 27.24
N GLY A 139 5.68 -5.88 27.21
CA GLY A 139 6.01 -7.30 27.08
C GLY A 139 6.18 -7.78 25.64
N ASN A 140 5.62 -7.06 24.66
CA ASN A 140 5.69 -7.44 23.26
C ASN A 140 6.39 -6.44 22.34
N CYS A 141 6.60 -5.19 22.78
CA CYS A 141 7.26 -4.15 22.00
C CYS A 141 8.64 -3.81 22.56
N THR A 142 9.63 -3.61 21.68
CA THR A 142 10.99 -3.21 22.04
C THR A 142 11.47 -2.08 21.13
N GLU A 143 12.09 -1.06 21.72
CA GLU A 143 12.63 0.07 20.97
C GLU A 143 13.79 -0.40 20.06
N THR A 144 13.78 0.03 18.80
CA THR A 144 14.77 -0.42 17.81
C THR A 144 16.15 0.19 18.04
N ALA A 145 16.21 1.36 18.68
CA ALA A 145 17.42 1.99 19.17
C ALA A 145 17.05 2.98 20.28
N ALA A 146 17.89 3.14 21.29
CA ALA A 146 17.58 3.99 22.44
C ALA A 146 17.20 5.42 22.01
N GLY A 147 16.00 5.85 22.38
CA GLY A 147 15.46 7.17 22.04
C GLY A 147 15.04 7.35 20.58
N SER A 148 14.98 6.28 19.78
CA SER A 148 14.50 6.33 18.39
C SER A 148 13.00 6.52 18.29
N ARG A 149 12.25 6.13 19.35
CA ARG A 149 10.78 6.14 19.39
C ARG A 149 10.13 5.28 18.32
N LEU A 150 10.93 4.37 17.76
CA LEU A 150 10.51 3.35 16.82
C LEU A 150 10.57 2.02 17.56
N TRP A 151 9.44 1.34 17.59
CA TRP A 151 9.23 0.12 18.35
C TRP A 151 8.93 -1.04 17.42
N ALA A 152 9.61 -2.16 17.64
CA ALA A 152 9.31 -3.43 17.00
C ALA A 152 8.48 -4.30 17.95
N CYS A 153 7.30 -4.73 17.51
CA CYS A 153 6.34 -5.46 18.32
C CYS A 153 6.12 -6.89 17.80
N ASN A 154 6.16 -7.87 18.70
CA ASN A 154 5.80 -9.25 18.38
C ASN A 154 4.27 -9.37 18.32
N ILE A 155 3.74 -10.04 17.30
CA ILE A 155 2.30 -10.31 17.13
C ILE A 155 1.93 -11.81 17.13
N THR A 156 2.90 -12.71 17.32
CA THR A 156 2.71 -14.16 17.16
C THR A 156 2.30 -14.86 18.45
N ASN A 157 2.66 -14.30 19.61
CA ASN A 157 2.35 -14.95 20.89
C ASN A 157 0.90 -14.68 21.29
N ALA A 158 0.32 -15.61 22.06
CA ALA A 158 -1.00 -15.40 22.64
C ALA A 158 -1.02 -14.11 23.48
N GLY A 159 -2.05 -13.29 23.30
CA GLY A 159 -2.18 -11.99 23.98
C GLY A 159 -1.49 -10.81 23.29
N ASN A 160 -0.71 -11.04 22.23
CA ASN A 160 -0.09 -9.95 21.47
C ASN A 160 -1.03 -9.32 20.42
N THR A 161 -2.20 -9.92 20.22
CA THR A 161 -3.29 -9.35 19.44
C THR A 161 -4.59 -9.45 20.21
N VAL A 162 -5.52 -8.54 19.91
CA VAL A 162 -6.86 -8.48 20.49
C VAL A 162 -7.89 -8.32 19.38
N ASN A 163 -8.99 -9.06 19.47
CA ASN A 163 -10.09 -8.91 18.51
C ASN A 163 -10.96 -7.72 18.93
N VAL A 164 -10.98 -6.67 18.11
CA VAL A 164 -11.75 -5.45 18.33
C VAL A 164 -12.48 -5.07 17.04
N VAL A 165 -13.69 -4.55 17.15
CA VAL A 165 -14.42 -3.96 16.02
C VAL A 165 -13.73 -2.64 15.69
N SER A 166 -13.32 -2.46 14.44
CA SER A 166 -12.70 -1.19 14.04
C SER A 166 -13.70 -0.04 14.08
N ASP A 167 -13.30 1.08 14.70
CA ASP A 167 -14.05 2.33 14.73
C ASP A 167 -14.18 2.96 13.34
N ALA A 168 -13.19 2.72 12.49
CA ALA A 168 -13.14 3.22 11.13
C ALA A 168 -12.43 2.26 10.18
N GLY A 169 -12.74 2.42 8.89
CA GLY A 169 -12.12 1.67 7.82
C GLY A 169 -11.57 2.58 6.74
N VAL A 170 -10.45 2.18 6.13
CA VAL A 170 -9.88 2.87 4.97
C VAL A 170 -9.83 1.94 3.76
N SER A 171 -10.27 2.46 2.61
CA SER A 171 -10.30 1.73 1.36
C SER A 171 -9.75 2.58 0.21
N ASP A 172 -9.05 1.94 -0.74
CA ASP A 172 -8.55 2.61 -1.95
C ASP A 172 -9.66 2.81 -3.00
N VAL A 173 -10.83 2.23 -2.75
CA VAL A 173 -11.99 2.20 -3.64
C VAL A 173 -13.27 2.33 -2.84
N ASN A 174 -14.34 2.74 -3.50
CA ASN A 174 -15.67 2.67 -2.91
C ASN A 174 -16.00 1.23 -2.48
N PRO A 175 -16.67 1.02 -1.33
CA PRO A 175 -17.02 -0.31 -0.82
C PRO A 175 -17.67 -1.25 -1.85
N GLU A 176 -18.51 -0.72 -2.73
CA GLU A 176 -19.24 -1.45 -3.77
C GLU A 176 -18.33 -2.07 -4.85
N MET A 177 -17.05 -1.71 -4.87
CA MET A 177 -16.06 -2.33 -5.75
C MET A 177 -15.67 -3.75 -5.31
N PHE A 178 -15.99 -4.15 -4.07
CA PHE A 178 -15.77 -5.51 -3.57
C PHE A 178 -16.89 -6.46 -4.02
N VAL A 179 -16.87 -6.80 -5.30
CA VAL A 179 -17.75 -7.80 -5.94
C VAL A 179 -16.93 -8.72 -6.86
N GLY A 180 -17.41 -9.95 -7.09
CA GLY A 180 -16.70 -10.96 -7.88
C GLY A 180 -15.28 -11.24 -7.39
N ASP A 181 -14.30 -11.23 -8.29
CA ASP A 181 -12.87 -11.46 -8.02
C ASP A 181 -12.20 -10.35 -7.20
N ASN A 182 -12.93 -9.28 -6.85
CA ASN A 182 -12.47 -8.32 -5.85
C ASN A 182 -12.83 -8.72 -4.42
N VAL A 183 -13.72 -9.70 -4.22
CA VAL A 183 -14.17 -10.14 -2.89
C VAL A 183 -13.10 -11.03 -2.25
N PRO A 184 -12.64 -10.73 -1.02
CA PRO A 184 -11.73 -11.60 -0.30
C PRO A 184 -12.41 -12.94 0.04
N ALA A 185 -11.63 -14.02 0.10
CA ALA A 185 -12.14 -15.33 0.47
C ALA A 185 -12.80 -15.29 1.86
N GLY A 186 -13.96 -15.94 2.00
CA GLY A 186 -14.73 -15.97 3.24
C GLY A 186 -15.69 -14.80 3.46
N PHE A 187 -15.75 -13.83 2.53
CA PHE A 187 -16.67 -12.69 2.60
C PHE A 187 -17.70 -12.72 1.49
N GLY A 188 -18.85 -12.08 1.73
CA GLY A 188 -19.85 -11.80 0.71
C GLY A 188 -19.53 -10.54 -0.10
N PRO A 189 -20.10 -10.39 -1.31
CA PRO A 189 -20.01 -9.15 -2.07
C PRO A 189 -20.68 -7.99 -1.33
N ILE A 190 -20.12 -6.78 -1.45
CA ILE A 190 -20.68 -5.57 -0.84
C ILE A 190 -21.74 -4.95 -1.75
N ASN A 191 -22.90 -4.65 -1.16
CA ASN A 191 -24.03 -4.02 -1.85
C ASN A 191 -24.18 -2.55 -1.42
N ALA A 192 -24.39 -1.65 -2.38
CA ALA A 192 -24.59 -0.22 -2.16
C ALA A 192 -25.67 0.11 -1.11
N SER A 193 -26.76 -0.66 -1.08
CA SER A 193 -27.83 -0.46 -0.10
C SER A 193 -27.38 -0.72 1.34
N VAL A 194 -26.50 -1.70 1.55
CA VAL A 194 -25.93 -2.01 2.86
C VAL A 194 -24.94 -0.92 3.27
N VAL A 195 -24.11 -0.45 2.33
CA VAL A 195 -23.16 0.64 2.57
C VAL A 195 -23.91 1.89 3.00
N ALA A 196 -24.93 2.32 2.25
CA ALA A 196 -25.72 3.50 2.55
C ALA A 196 -26.48 3.41 3.90
N ALA A 197 -26.82 2.20 4.35
CA ALA A 197 -27.52 2.00 5.61
C ALA A 197 -26.59 1.94 6.83
N LYS A 198 -25.31 1.58 6.64
CA LYS A 198 -24.41 1.22 7.75
C LYS A 198 -23.12 2.04 7.82
N MET A 199 -22.77 2.79 6.79
CA MET A 199 -21.53 3.57 6.75
C MET A 199 -21.74 4.94 6.10
N THR A 200 -21.05 5.93 6.64
CA THR A 200 -20.82 7.19 5.95
C THR A 200 -19.51 7.09 5.16
N VAL A 201 -19.60 7.09 3.82
CA VAL A 201 -18.41 7.05 2.96
C VAL A 201 -17.94 8.48 2.68
N VAL A 202 -16.75 8.83 3.18
CA VAL A 202 -16.12 10.13 2.95
C VAL A 202 -14.94 9.95 1.98
N PRO A 203 -14.85 10.75 0.90
CA PRO A 203 -13.67 10.74 0.04
C PRO A 203 -12.43 11.19 0.82
N GLY A 204 -11.42 10.34 0.89
CA GLY A 204 -10.11 10.66 1.49
C GLY A 204 -9.09 11.17 0.48
N ALA A 205 -7.85 11.33 0.92
CA ALA A 205 -6.72 11.64 0.04
C ALA A 205 -6.56 10.56 -1.05
N ALA A 206 -6.50 10.99 -2.31
CA ALA A 206 -6.34 10.09 -3.43
C ALA A 206 -4.86 9.71 -3.62
N LEU A 207 -4.58 8.40 -3.65
CA LEU A 207 -3.29 7.89 -4.08
C LEU A 207 -3.26 7.69 -5.58
N VAL A 208 -2.13 8.01 -6.19
CA VAL A 208 -1.87 7.71 -7.59
C VAL A 208 -1.08 6.40 -7.67
N PHE A 209 -1.58 5.49 -8.50
CA PHE A 209 -0.97 4.18 -8.71
C PHE A 209 -0.36 4.07 -10.11
N GLY A 210 0.71 3.28 -10.21
CA GLY A 210 1.42 2.98 -11.43
C GLY A 210 1.72 1.49 -11.58
N ILE A 211 2.30 1.14 -12.72
CA ILE A 211 2.71 -0.22 -13.05
C ILE A 211 4.22 -0.34 -12.90
N PRO A 212 4.72 -0.86 -11.77
CA PRO A 212 6.11 -1.22 -11.65
C PRO A 212 6.41 -2.52 -12.40
N VAL A 213 7.61 -2.59 -12.95
CA VAL A 213 8.19 -3.82 -13.49
C VAL A 213 9.56 -4.07 -12.87
N SER A 214 9.96 -5.33 -12.75
CA SER A 214 11.29 -5.67 -12.23
C SER A 214 12.39 -5.00 -13.07
N LEU A 215 13.52 -4.62 -12.45
CA LEU A 215 14.59 -3.88 -13.13
C LEU A 215 15.10 -4.60 -14.42
N PRO A 216 15.29 -5.94 -14.44
CA PRO A 216 15.65 -6.63 -15.68
C PRO A 216 14.60 -6.49 -16.79
N MET A 217 13.30 -6.46 -16.45
CA MET A 217 12.23 -6.23 -17.41
C MET A 217 12.21 -4.78 -17.89
N TYR A 218 12.42 -3.81 -16.99
CA TYR A 218 12.51 -2.40 -17.34
C TYR A 218 13.59 -2.16 -18.39
N ASN A 219 14.80 -2.68 -18.15
CA ASN A 219 15.93 -2.61 -19.07
C ASN A 219 15.62 -3.30 -20.41
N ALA A 220 14.93 -4.45 -20.38
CA ALA A 220 14.51 -5.15 -21.58
C ALA A 220 13.49 -4.36 -22.42
N LEU A 221 12.53 -3.71 -21.77
CA LEU A 221 11.57 -2.83 -22.43
C LEU A 221 12.25 -1.58 -23.00
N GLN A 222 13.23 -1.00 -22.30
CA GLN A 222 14.01 0.11 -22.82
C GLN A 222 14.72 -0.29 -24.12
N LEU A 223 15.43 -1.42 -24.11
CA LEU A 223 16.12 -1.93 -25.29
C LEU A 223 15.14 -2.19 -26.44
N ALA A 224 14.02 -2.88 -26.18
CA ALA A 224 13.02 -3.18 -27.19
C ALA A 224 12.38 -1.92 -27.81
N GLN A 225 12.33 -0.82 -27.06
CA GLN A 225 11.75 0.47 -27.48
C GLN A 225 12.81 1.47 -27.97
N GLY A 226 14.06 1.04 -28.18
CA GLY A 226 15.13 1.91 -28.67
C GLY A 226 15.55 3.02 -27.69
N LYS A 227 15.35 2.80 -26.39
CA LYS A 227 15.70 3.73 -25.31
C LYS A 227 17.06 3.37 -24.71
N THR A 228 17.69 4.32 -24.04
CA THR A 228 18.95 4.10 -23.33
C THR A 228 18.72 3.18 -22.14
N VAL A 229 19.28 1.97 -22.18
CA VAL A 229 19.17 0.98 -21.11
C VAL A 229 19.79 1.51 -19.82
N GLY A 230 19.06 1.40 -18.70
CA GLY A 230 19.50 1.82 -17.38
C GLY A 230 19.32 3.31 -17.09
N ALA A 231 18.98 4.13 -18.10
CA ALA A 231 18.65 5.53 -17.88
C ALA A 231 17.31 5.67 -17.14
N ILE A 232 17.24 6.65 -16.23
CA ILE A 232 16.10 6.85 -15.31
C ILE A 232 15.34 8.15 -15.57
N ASP A 233 15.75 8.93 -16.57
CA ASP A 233 15.01 10.11 -17.00
C ASP A 233 13.75 9.72 -17.77
N GLU A 234 12.80 10.65 -17.82
CA GLU A 234 11.50 10.42 -18.43
C GLU A 234 11.58 10.09 -19.94
N ALA A 235 12.57 10.61 -20.68
CA ALA A 235 12.72 10.33 -22.10
C ALA A 235 13.07 8.86 -22.33
N ASN A 236 13.86 8.29 -21.44
CA ASN A 236 14.26 6.88 -21.46
C ASN A 236 13.32 5.95 -20.67
N MET A 237 12.24 6.43 -20.06
CA MET A 237 11.25 5.56 -19.44
C MET A 237 10.49 4.75 -20.52
N PRO A 238 10.48 3.41 -20.44
CA PRO A 238 9.69 2.57 -21.34
C PRO A 238 8.20 2.73 -21.07
N SER A 239 7.38 2.44 -22.07
CA SER A 239 5.93 2.51 -21.98
C SER A 239 5.28 1.15 -22.23
N LEU A 240 4.20 0.86 -21.51
CA LEU A 240 3.23 -0.15 -21.88
C LEU A 240 1.91 0.54 -22.21
N SER A 241 1.14 -0.01 -23.13
CA SER A 241 -0.23 0.42 -23.35
C SER A 241 -1.15 -0.11 -22.26
N LYS A 242 -2.28 0.55 -22.05
CA LYS A 242 -3.33 0.07 -21.16
C LYS A 242 -3.79 -1.36 -21.51
N ALA A 243 -3.89 -1.67 -22.80
CA ALA A 243 -4.32 -2.98 -23.31
C ALA A 243 -3.29 -4.09 -23.03
N GLU A 244 -1.99 -3.78 -23.12
CA GLU A 244 -0.91 -4.69 -22.77
C GLU A 244 -0.92 -5.01 -21.27
N VAL A 245 -1.07 -3.99 -20.42
CA VAL A 245 -1.20 -4.18 -18.97
C VAL A 245 -2.43 -5.03 -18.65
N ALA A 246 -3.60 -4.72 -19.25
CA ALA A 246 -4.81 -5.50 -19.06
C ALA A 246 -4.63 -6.97 -19.49
N SER A 247 -3.97 -7.21 -20.62
CA SER A 247 -3.74 -8.57 -21.14
C SER A 247 -2.80 -9.39 -20.26
N ILE A 248 -1.74 -8.76 -19.74
CA ILE A 248 -0.83 -9.39 -18.76
C ILE A 248 -1.61 -9.73 -17.49
N MET A 249 -2.36 -8.78 -16.95
CA MET A 249 -2.96 -8.87 -15.62
C MET A 249 -4.24 -9.71 -15.59
N ALA A 250 -4.88 -9.90 -16.75
CA ALA A 250 -5.92 -10.91 -16.96
C ALA A 250 -5.33 -12.31 -17.26
N GLY A 251 -4.00 -12.48 -17.25
CA GLY A 251 -3.32 -13.74 -17.50
C GLY A 251 -3.43 -14.27 -18.93
N LYS A 252 -3.76 -13.40 -19.90
CA LYS A 252 -3.82 -13.76 -21.33
C LYS A 252 -2.43 -13.99 -21.92
N VAL A 253 -1.42 -13.33 -21.35
CA VAL A 253 -0.01 -13.55 -21.67
C VAL A 253 0.61 -14.47 -20.63
N LYS A 254 0.98 -15.68 -21.03
CA LYS A 254 1.55 -16.71 -20.15
C LYS A 254 3.08 -16.70 -20.15
N ASN A 255 3.68 -16.37 -21.29
CA ASN A 255 5.12 -16.25 -21.46
C ASN A 255 5.49 -15.01 -22.30
N TRP A 256 6.73 -14.54 -22.17
CA TRP A 256 7.17 -13.29 -22.79
C TRP A 256 7.30 -13.35 -24.31
N ASN A 257 7.25 -14.55 -24.92
CA ASN A 257 7.17 -14.67 -26.37
C ASN A 257 5.76 -14.49 -26.96
N GLN A 258 4.73 -14.59 -26.11
CA GLN A 258 3.37 -14.21 -26.46
C GLN A 258 3.15 -12.70 -26.42
N PHE A 259 3.96 -11.96 -25.65
CA PHE A 259 3.96 -10.51 -25.64
C PHE A 259 4.70 -9.98 -26.88
N LYS A 260 4.00 -9.34 -27.80
CA LYS A 260 4.60 -8.89 -29.07
C LYS A 260 5.19 -7.49 -28.92
N ALA A 261 6.49 -7.36 -29.19
CA ALA A 261 7.22 -6.09 -29.03
C ALA A 261 8.16 -5.75 -30.19
N GLY A 262 8.52 -6.74 -31.04
CA GLY A 262 9.36 -6.50 -32.20
C GLY A 262 8.58 -5.93 -33.39
N PRO A 263 9.24 -5.21 -34.32
CA PRO A 263 8.60 -4.58 -35.48
C PRO A 263 7.97 -5.59 -36.45
N ALA A 264 8.36 -6.87 -36.39
CA ALA A 264 7.76 -7.96 -37.16
C ALA A 264 6.87 -8.88 -36.30
N GLY A 265 6.40 -8.41 -35.14
CA GLY A 265 5.56 -9.20 -34.24
C GLY A 265 6.34 -10.29 -33.48
N GLN A 266 7.66 -10.13 -33.30
CA GLN A 266 8.44 -11.01 -32.46
C GLN A 266 7.99 -10.91 -30.99
N GLY A 267 8.12 -12.03 -30.29
CA GLY A 267 7.95 -12.08 -28.85
C GLY A 267 9.02 -11.23 -28.13
N LEU A 268 8.66 -10.58 -27.02
CA LEU A 268 9.55 -9.66 -26.30
C LEU A 268 10.87 -10.31 -25.91
N ARG A 269 10.83 -11.54 -25.37
CA ARG A 269 12.06 -12.24 -24.97
C ARG A 269 12.98 -12.45 -26.16
N ASP A 270 12.48 -13.06 -27.23
CA ASP A 270 13.31 -13.38 -28.40
C ASP A 270 13.79 -12.10 -29.11
N TYR A 271 12.97 -11.05 -29.13
CA TYR A 271 13.36 -9.76 -29.69
C TYR A 271 14.49 -9.09 -28.89
N VAL A 272 14.40 -9.07 -27.56
CA VAL A 272 15.44 -8.52 -26.69
C VAL A 272 16.75 -9.28 -26.86
N VAL A 273 16.71 -10.62 -26.98
CA VAL A 273 17.90 -11.44 -27.25
C VAL A 273 18.51 -11.10 -28.61
N ALA A 274 17.68 -10.93 -29.65
CA ALA A 274 18.15 -10.55 -30.98
C ALA A 274 18.83 -9.16 -31.00
N LEU A 275 18.45 -8.26 -30.09
CA LEU A 275 19.07 -6.95 -29.89
C LEU A 275 20.34 -7.00 -28.98
N GLY A 276 20.78 -8.19 -28.55
CA GLY A 276 21.93 -8.36 -27.66
C GLY A 276 21.62 -8.15 -26.18
N GLY A 277 20.34 -8.10 -25.80
CA GLY A 277 19.90 -7.97 -24.42
C GLY A 277 19.94 -9.29 -23.64
N VAL A 278 19.70 -9.19 -22.32
CA VAL A 278 19.70 -10.34 -21.41
C VAL A 278 18.30 -10.94 -21.31
N ALA A 279 18.17 -12.23 -21.64
CA ALA A 279 16.92 -12.97 -21.46
C ALA A 279 16.59 -13.16 -19.97
N PRO A 280 15.30 -13.27 -19.60
CA PRO A 280 14.93 -13.65 -18.25
C PRO A 280 15.33 -15.12 -17.99
N SER A 281 15.62 -15.46 -16.74
CA SER A 281 15.93 -16.82 -16.30
C SER A 281 14.79 -17.82 -16.56
N SER A 282 13.56 -17.32 -16.71
CA SER A 282 12.39 -18.06 -17.17
C SER A 282 11.59 -17.23 -18.16
N ASN A 283 11.07 -17.85 -19.21
CA ASN A 283 10.21 -17.19 -20.19
C ASN A 283 8.78 -16.93 -19.65
N LEU A 284 8.42 -17.44 -18.46
CA LEU A 284 7.09 -17.25 -17.91
C LEU A 284 6.88 -15.80 -17.43
N VAL A 285 5.67 -15.28 -17.65
CA VAL A 285 5.24 -13.99 -17.10
C VAL A 285 5.07 -14.14 -15.58
N ASN A 286 5.70 -13.27 -14.81
CA ASN A 286 5.51 -13.20 -13.36
C ASN A 286 4.62 -12.01 -13.02
N ILE A 287 3.57 -12.24 -12.22
CA ILE A 287 2.60 -11.23 -11.81
C ILE A 287 2.66 -11.10 -10.29
N CYS A 288 3.13 -9.95 -9.82
CA CYS A 288 3.11 -9.54 -8.43
C CYS A 288 1.84 -8.74 -8.15
N ARG A 289 0.71 -9.44 -7.96
CA ARG A 289 -0.58 -8.81 -7.69
C ARG A 289 -0.93 -8.86 -6.21
N ARG A 290 -1.91 -8.07 -5.78
CA ARG A 290 -2.46 -8.18 -4.43
C ARG A 290 -3.56 -9.24 -4.37
N VAL A 291 -3.76 -9.81 -3.18
CA VAL A 291 -4.88 -10.72 -2.87
C VAL A 291 -6.23 -10.06 -3.18
N ASN A 292 -7.27 -10.87 -3.39
CA ASN A 292 -8.64 -10.36 -3.43
C ASN A 292 -8.98 -9.68 -2.10
N GLY A 293 -9.78 -8.62 -2.14
CA GLY A 293 -9.99 -7.69 -1.01
C GLY A 293 -9.00 -6.53 -0.96
N SER A 294 -7.97 -6.51 -1.80
CA SER A 294 -7.13 -5.32 -1.97
C SER A 294 -7.84 -4.25 -2.82
N GLY A 295 -8.05 -3.06 -2.26
CA GLY A 295 -8.62 -1.93 -2.98
C GLY A 295 -7.70 -1.44 -4.08
N THR A 296 -6.39 -1.41 -3.84
CA THR A 296 -5.38 -1.14 -4.86
C THR A 296 -5.60 -2.04 -6.09
N GLN A 297 -5.79 -3.35 -5.88
CA GLN A 297 -6.06 -4.29 -6.96
C GLN A 297 -7.43 -4.02 -7.62
N ALA A 298 -8.47 -3.80 -6.83
CA ALA A 298 -9.81 -3.50 -7.35
C ALA A 298 -9.82 -2.22 -8.21
N GLN A 299 -9.09 -1.19 -7.80
CA GLN A 299 -8.95 0.07 -8.55
C GLN A 299 -8.23 -0.16 -9.88
N MET A 300 -7.17 -0.98 -9.88
CA MET A 300 -6.48 -1.36 -11.11
C MET A 300 -7.39 -2.17 -12.03
N ASN A 301 -8.12 -3.13 -11.48
CA ASN A 301 -9.08 -3.93 -12.24
C ASN A 301 -10.10 -3.02 -12.93
N ALA A 302 -10.61 -2.01 -12.21
CA ALA A 302 -11.52 -1.02 -12.75
C ALA A 302 -10.84 -0.19 -13.84
N LYS A 303 -9.64 0.32 -13.56
CA LYS A 303 -8.94 1.23 -14.45
C LYS A 303 -8.53 0.57 -15.75
N PHE A 304 -7.86 -0.58 -15.68
CA PHE A 304 -7.22 -1.25 -16.82
C PHE A 304 -8.12 -2.29 -17.49
N MET A 305 -8.93 -3.00 -16.70
CA MET A 305 -9.71 -4.15 -17.17
C MET A 305 -11.22 -3.88 -17.19
N ASN A 306 -11.66 -2.68 -16.78
CA ASN A 306 -13.06 -2.28 -16.58
C ASN A 306 -13.82 -3.20 -15.60
N TYR A 307 -13.11 -3.97 -14.78
CA TYR A 307 -13.68 -4.94 -13.86
C TYR A 307 -13.87 -4.33 -12.46
N PRO A 308 -15.04 -4.45 -11.82
CA PRO A 308 -16.24 -5.19 -12.22
C PRO A 308 -17.28 -4.30 -12.91
N CYS A 309 -16.89 -3.11 -13.36
CA CYS A 309 -17.77 -2.01 -13.72
C CYS A 309 -18.66 -2.24 -14.97
N THR A 310 -18.25 -3.10 -15.90
CA THR A 310 -18.99 -3.30 -17.17
C THR A 310 -19.10 -4.76 -17.57
N ALA A 311 -20.18 -5.12 -18.26
CA ALA A 311 -20.30 -6.44 -18.90
C ALA A 311 -19.16 -6.65 -19.92
N GLY A 312 -18.59 -7.86 -19.96
CA GLY A 312 -17.43 -8.17 -20.80
C GLY A 312 -16.08 -7.66 -20.28
N ALA A 313 -16.03 -7.09 -19.08
CA ALA A 313 -14.77 -6.75 -18.42
C ALA A 313 -13.84 -7.97 -18.27
N LEU A 314 -12.54 -7.73 -18.34
CA LEU A 314 -11.55 -8.80 -18.16
C LEU A 314 -11.38 -9.09 -16.67
N ALA A 315 -11.66 -10.31 -16.25
CA ALA A 315 -11.37 -10.74 -14.89
C ALA A 315 -9.85 -10.79 -14.65
N PRO A 316 -9.35 -10.32 -13.49
CA PRO A 316 -7.94 -10.42 -13.13
C PRO A 316 -7.55 -11.89 -12.91
N THR A 317 -6.36 -12.31 -13.35
CA THR A 317 -5.92 -13.69 -13.07
C THR A 317 -5.54 -13.86 -11.59
N VAL A 318 -6.11 -14.85 -10.92
CA VAL A 318 -5.71 -15.32 -9.58
C VAL A 318 -4.92 -16.63 -9.61
N THR A 319 -4.98 -17.35 -10.74
CA THR A 319 -4.43 -18.70 -10.86
C THR A 319 -2.96 -18.65 -11.28
N SER A 320 -2.11 -19.31 -10.51
CA SER A 320 -0.69 -19.46 -10.83
C SER A 320 -0.44 -20.80 -11.53
N ASN A 321 0.39 -20.80 -12.57
CA ASN A 321 0.86 -22.01 -13.23
C ASN A 321 2.37 -21.94 -13.46
N THR A 322 3.13 -22.71 -12.69
CA THR A 322 4.61 -22.72 -12.72
C THR A 322 5.19 -23.45 -13.92
N PHE A 323 4.37 -24.15 -14.71
CA PHE A 323 4.81 -24.91 -15.89
C PHE A 323 4.56 -24.14 -17.19
N THR A 324 3.36 -23.59 -17.36
CA THR A 324 2.94 -22.94 -18.61
C THR A 324 2.73 -21.44 -18.48
N GLY A 325 2.68 -20.90 -17.25
CA GLY A 325 2.43 -19.49 -16.97
C GLY A 325 0.96 -19.05 -17.08
N PRO A 326 0.65 -17.82 -16.64
CA PRO A 326 1.55 -16.94 -15.88
C PRO A 326 1.81 -17.50 -14.46
N VAL A 327 2.93 -17.09 -13.86
CA VAL A 327 3.23 -17.32 -12.44
C VAL A 327 2.67 -16.15 -11.66
N VAL A 328 1.66 -16.40 -10.85
CA VAL A 328 0.96 -15.38 -10.06
C VAL A 328 1.35 -15.51 -8.61
N THR A 329 1.82 -14.41 -8.02
CA THR A 329 2.09 -14.29 -6.58
C THR A 329 1.03 -13.37 -5.99
N LEU A 330 0.29 -13.88 -5.00
CA LEU A 330 -0.74 -13.12 -4.29
C LEU A 330 -0.13 -12.46 -3.05
N ASN A 331 -0.17 -11.14 -2.99
CA ASN A 331 0.47 -10.34 -1.95
C ASN A 331 -0.56 -9.70 -1.02
N SER A 332 -0.41 -9.90 0.29
CA SER A 332 -1.36 -9.39 1.30
C SER A 332 -1.22 -7.88 1.52
N SER A 333 0.00 -7.35 1.46
CA SER A 333 0.29 -5.92 1.62
C SER A 333 1.00 -5.30 0.40
N SER A 334 1.07 -3.96 0.37
CA SER A 334 1.91 -3.21 -0.57
C SER A 334 3.40 -3.58 -0.43
N GLY A 335 3.88 -3.73 0.81
CA GLY A 335 5.25 -4.18 1.08
C GLY A 335 5.55 -5.60 0.56
N ASN A 336 4.58 -6.51 0.55
CA ASN A 336 4.79 -7.83 -0.07
C ASN A 336 4.95 -7.72 -1.60
N VAL A 337 4.29 -6.76 -2.25
CA VAL A 337 4.49 -6.50 -3.69
C VAL A 337 5.92 -5.99 -3.95
N ASP A 338 6.44 -5.12 -3.10
CA ASP A 338 7.85 -4.68 -3.14
C ASP A 338 8.80 -5.89 -3.08
N THR A 339 8.59 -6.78 -2.10
CA THR A 339 9.37 -8.01 -1.96
C THR A 339 9.26 -8.90 -3.19
N CYS A 340 8.05 -9.08 -3.75
CA CYS A 340 7.82 -9.90 -4.94
C CYS A 340 8.60 -9.38 -6.15
N LEU A 341 8.51 -8.07 -6.43
CA LEU A 341 9.19 -7.44 -7.56
C LEU A 341 10.71 -7.47 -7.39
N ASN A 342 11.19 -7.19 -6.18
CA ASN A 342 12.62 -7.22 -5.88
C ASN A 342 13.20 -8.64 -5.99
N THR A 343 12.47 -9.64 -5.47
CA THR A 343 12.85 -11.05 -5.59
C THR A 343 12.88 -11.50 -7.05
N ALA A 344 11.91 -11.07 -7.85
CA ALA A 344 11.92 -11.34 -9.29
C ALA A 344 13.17 -10.75 -9.95
N ALA A 345 13.51 -9.49 -9.64
CA ALA A 345 14.71 -8.84 -10.18
C ALA A 345 16.00 -9.58 -9.80
N THR A 346 16.18 -9.93 -8.52
CA THR A 346 17.35 -10.69 -8.04
C THR A 346 17.50 -12.05 -8.73
N ASN A 347 16.39 -12.69 -9.09
CA ASN A 347 16.38 -13.97 -9.81
C ASN A 347 16.41 -13.81 -11.35
N ASN A 348 16.68 -12.60 -11.86
CA ASN A 348 16.62 -12.26 -13.28
C ASN A 348 15.29 -12.68 -13.95
N ARG A 349 14.17 -12.49 -13.24
CA ARG A 349 12.82 -12.75 -13.76
C ARG A 349 12.16 -11.44 -14.15
N TRP A 350 11.47 -11.45 -15.28
CA TRP A 350 10.62 -10.33 -15.69
C TRP A 350 9.27 -10.44 -14.99
N ALA A 351 8.92 -9.41 -14.24
CA ALA A 351 7.71 -9.35 -13.43
C ALA A 351 7.01 -7.99 -13.55
N VAL A 352 5.69 -8.02 -13.45
CA VAL A 352 4.81 -6.85 -13.46
C VAL A 352 4.02 -6.83 -12.16
N GLY A 353 3.84 -5.65 -11.58
CA GLY A 353 3.01 -5.46 -10.39
C GLY A 353 2.17 -4.20 -10.46
N LEU A 354 1.71 -3.77 -9.29
CA LEU A 354 0.94 -2.57 -9.08
C LEU A 354 1.37 -1.93 -7.76
N GLN A 355 1.72 -0.65 -7.79
CA GLN A 355 2.05 0.10 -6.58
C GLN A 355 1.61 1.56 -6.63
N ALA A 356 1.49 2.14 -5.44
CA ALA A 356 1.38 3.58 -5.30
C ALA A 356 2.70 4.24 -5.73
N LEU A 357 2.63 5.36 -6.44
CA LEU A 357 3.80 6.04 -7.01
C LEU A 357 4.74 6.63 -5.97
N GLU A 358 4.28 6.79 -4.73
CA GLU A 358 5.11 7.16 -3.58
C GLU A 358 6.09 6.06 -3.16
N LYS A 359 5.97 4.84 -3.69
CA LYS A 359 6.90 3.75 -3.38
C LYS A 359 8.17 3.83 -4.22
N ASN A 360 9.27 3.37 -3.61
CA ASN A 360 10.57 3.23 -4.27
C ASN A 360 11.00 4.52 -5.00
N PHE A 361 10.99 5.65 -4.28
CA PHE A 361 11.59 6.88 -4.76
C PHE A 361 13.11 6.88 -4.54
N LEU A 362 13.82 7.81 -5.18
CA LEU A 362 15.28 7.96 -5.01
C LEU A 362 15.62 8.40 -3.59
N VAL A 363 16.46 7.63 -2.91
CA VAL A 363 17.06 7.97 -1.62
C VAL A 363 18.58 8.07 -1.83
N GLY A 364 19.15 9.25 -1.58
CA GLY A 364 20.59 9.47 -1.80
C GLY A 364 21.04 9.24 -3.25
N GLY A 365 20.15 9.47 -4.23
CA GLY A 365 20.45 9.28 -5.66
C GLY A 365 20.31 7.83 -6.16
N ALA A 366 19.88 6.89 -5.32
CA ALA A 366 19.64 5.50 -5.71
C ALA A 366 18.24 5.04 -5.33
N TYR A 367 17.70 4.11 -6.11
CA TYR A 367 16.44 3.45 -5.77
C TYR A 367 16.71 2.31 -4.77
N PRO A 368 16.01 2.25 -3.63
CA PRO A 368 16.24 1.21 -2.63
C PRO A 368 15.83 -0.19 -3.11
N LEU A 369 14.93 -0.31 -4.09
CA LEU A 369 14.44 -1.58 -4.62
C LEU A 369 14.69 -1.72 -6.13
N ALA A 370 14.86 -2.97 -6.57
CA ALA A 370 15.20 -3.32 -7.95
C ALA A 370 13.97 -3.43 -8.87
N TYR A 371 13.09 -2.41 -8.86
CA TYR A 371 11.99 -2.26 -9.83
C TYR A 371 11.82 -0.80 -10.23
N ARG A 372 11.15 -0.52 -11.34
CA ARG A 372 10.85 0.85 -11.82
C ARG A 372 9.44 0.92 -12.38
N PHE A 373 8.81 2.09 -12.27
CA PHE A 373 7.54 2.36 -12.93
C PHE A 373 7.74 2.57 -14.43
N VAL A 374 6.79 2.07 -15.22
CA VAL A 374 6.72 2.33 -16.66
C VAL A 374 5.67 3.40 -16.96
N LYS A 375 5.81 4.05 -18.11
CA LYS A 375 4.77 4.90 -18.68
C LYS A 375 3.56 4.06 -19.07
N ILE A 376 2.38 4.67 -19.01
CA ILE A 376 1.14 4.09 -19.55
C ILE A 376 0.69 4.95 -20.73
N ASP A 377 0.57 4.32 -21.89
CA ASP A 377 0.19 4.98 -23.15
C ASP A 377 1.09 6.23 -23.44
N GLY A 378 2.39 6.11 -23.14
CA GLY A 378 3.38 7.18 -23.34
C GLY A 378 3.44 8.25 -22.25
N VAL A 379 2.56 8.20 -21.25
CA VAL A 379 2.48 9.18 -20.16
C VAL A 379 3.19 8.67 -18.91
N ALA A 380 4.17 9.43 -18.41
CA ALA A 380 4.75 9.23 -17.08
C ALA A 380 3.81 9.78 -16.01
N ARG A 381 3.75 9.10 -14.87
CA ARG A 381 3.01 9.56 -13.70
C ARG A 381 3.88 9.42 -12.47
#